data_AF-A0A954N6A3-F1
#
_entry.id   AF-A0A954N6A3-F1
#
_cell.length_a   1.000
_cell.length_b   1.000
_cell.length_c   1.000
_cell.angle_alpha   90.00
_cell.angle_beta   90.00
_cell.angle_gamma   90.00
#
_symmetry.space_group_name_H-M   'P 1'
#
loop_
_entity.id
_entity.type
_entity.pdbx_description
1 polymer ?
#
loop_
_entity_poly.entity_id
_entity_poly.type
_entity_poly.pdbx_seq_one_letter_code
_entity_poly.pdbx_strand_id
1 'polypeptide(L)'
;MADSNNDFNPFDPTGMIKGMRDANMDAWSKMMIDIVNTDAYATSTGAMLDAWLTSSAPFRKALEDSMAQALAQLNLPSRDDVTRLAERLTNIEIRLDDLDAKLDEQARQSLSGGHGHE
;
A
#
# COMPACT_ATOMS: atom_id res chain seq x y z
N MET A 1 50.72 8.07 5.49
CA MET A 1 51.56 8.08 4.27
C MET A 1 51.79 6.64 3.87
N ALA A 2 51.23 6.22 2.73
CA ALA A 2 51.64 5.02 1.99
C ALA A 2 51.03 5.14 0.58
N ASP A 3 51.65 6.02 -0.21
CA ASP A 3 51.50 6.01 -1.68
C ASP A 3 51.84 4.61 -2.18
N SER A 4 50.88 3.94 -2.81
CA SER A 4 51.14 2.72 -3.57
C SER A 4 51.04 3.07 -5.04
N ASN A 5 52.16 3.64 -5.48
CA ASN A 5 52.65 3.81 -6.85
C ASN A 5 51.78 3.14 -7.92
N ASN A 6 51.12 3.97 -8.72
CA ASN A 6 50.53 3.59 -10.00
C ASN A 6 51.69 3.36 -11.00
N ASP A 7 52.46 2.30 -10.79
CA ASP A 7 53.58 1.93 -11.67
C ASP A 7 53.00 1.41 -12.99
N PHE A 8 53.10 2.24 -14.03
CA PHE A 8 53.02 1.77 -15.40
C PHE A 8 54.16 0.78 -15.63
N ASN A 9 53.87 -0.52 -15.54
CA ASN A 9 54.81 -1.59 -15.84
C ASN A 9 54.70 -1.95 -17.34
N PRO A 10 55.70 -1.62 -18.18
CA PRO A 10 55.67 -1.87 -19.62
C PRO A 10 55.62 -3.35 -20.00
N PHE A 11 55.85 -4.25 -19.03
CA PHE A 11 55.85 -5.70 -19.20
C PHE A 11 54.63 -6.39 -18.59
N ASP A 12 53.65 -5.65 -18.09
CA ASP A 12 52.36 -6.20 -17.61
C ASP A 12 51.19 -5.77 -18.52
N PRO A 13 50.94 -6.48 -19.62
CA PRO A 13 49.83 -6.18 -20.53
C PRO A 13 48.46 -6.34 -19.85
N THR A 14 48.38 -7.06 -18.73
CA THR A 14 47.14 -7.24 -17.98
C THR A 14 46.81 -6.02 -17.12
N GLY A 15 47.84 -5.28 -16.66
CA GLY A 15 47.69 -4.02 -15.93
C GLY A 15 47.02 -2.92 -16.75
N MET A 16 47.40 -2.77 -18.02
CA MET A 16 46.78 -1.77 -18.92
C MET A 16 45.31 -2.10 -19.23
N ILE A 17 45.01 -3.37 -19.52
CA ILE A 17 43.64 -3.83 -19.78
C ILE A 17 42.78 -3.68 -18.51
N LYS A 18 43.34 -4.01 -17.35
CA LYS A 18 42.68 -3.85 -16.05
C LYS A 18 42.38 -2.38 -15.76
N GLY A 19 43.34 -1.48 -15.96
CA GLY A 19 43.12 -0.03 -15.81
C GLY A 19 42.03 0.52 -16.73
N MET A 20 42.01 0.09 -17.99
CA MET A 20 40.97 0.49 -18.95
C MET A 20 39.58 -0.02 -18.56
N ARG A 21 39.48 -1.29 -18.11
CA ARG A 21 38.24 -1.88 -17.61
C ARG A 21 37.76 -1.17 -16.36
N ASP A 22 38.67 -0.91 -15.41
CA ASP A 22 38.33 -0.31 -14.13
C ASP A 22 37.85 1.14 -14.35
N ALA A 23 38.51 1.92 -15.23
CA ALA A 23 38.04 3.25 -15.63
C ALA A 23 36.67 3.22 -16.33
N ASN A 24 36.42 2.24 -17.20
CA ASN A 24 35.12 2.06 -17.84
C ASN A 24 34.04 1.71 -16.79
N MET A 25 34.30 0.75 -15.90
CA MET A 25 33.38 0.37 -14.81
C MET A 25 33.08 1.55 -13.89
N ASP A 26 34.06 2.39 -13.60
CA ASP A 26 33.90 3.56 -12.74
C ASP A 26 32.98 4.61 -13.40
N ALA A 27 33.13 4.82 -14.71
CA ALA A 27 32.25 5.69 -15.48
C ALA A 27 30.81 5.14 -15.57
N TRP A 28 30.64 3.84 -15.84
CA TRP A 28 29.32 3.19 -15.86
C TRP A 28 28.66 3.19 -14.48
N SER A 29 29.44 2.98 -13.42
CA SER A 29 28.98 3.03 -12.03
C SER A 29 28.45 4.41 -11.68
N LYS A 30 29.22 5.47 -11.94
CA LYS A 30 28.79 6.87 -11.70
C LYS A 30 27.52 7.21 -12.48
N MET A 31 27.47 6.82 -13.76
CA MET A 31 26.28 7.03 -14.58
C MET A 31 25.05 6.31 -14.01
N MET A 32 25.19 5.06 -13.56
CA MET A 32 24.09 4.32 -12.96
C MET A 32 23.66 4.91 -11.61
N ILE A 33 24.61 5.38 -10.79
CA ILE A 33 24.32 6.07 -9.52
C ILE A 33 23.47 7.33 -9.80
N ASP A 34 23.84 8.13 -10.79
CA ASP A 34 23.07 9.31 -11.16
C ASP A 34 21.67 8.93 -11.67
N ILE A 35 21.56 7.89 -12.49
CA ILE A 35 20.28 7.39 -13.00
C ILE A 35 19.35 6.95 -11.87
N VAL A 36 19.83 6.12 -10.94
CA VAL A 36 18.98 5.60 -9.84
C VAL A 36 18.62 6.68 -8.82
N ASN A 37 19.46 7.71 -8.69
CA ASN A 37 19.18 8.87 -7.84
C ASN A 37 18.25 9.90 -8.50
N THR A 38 17.83 9.70 -9.75
CA THR A 38 16.84 10.59 -10.37
C THR A 38 15.43 10.31 -9.88
N ASP A 39 14.67 11.37 -9.66
CA ASP A 39 13.22 11.29 -9.34
C ASP A 39 12.45 10.57 -10.46
N ALA A 40 12.91 10.67 -11.70
CA ALA A 40 12.32 10.01 -12.85
C ALA A 40 12.42 8.48 -12.74
N TYR A 41 13.57 7.94 -12.32
CA TYR A 41 13.75 6.49 -12.12
C TYR A 41 12.89 5.97 -10.96
N ALA A 42 12.85 6.71 -9.84
CA ALA A 42 12.01 6.37 -8.70
C ALA A 42 10.53 6.34 -9.11
N THR A 43 10.08 7.37 -9.84
CA THR A 43 8.70 7.49 -10.32
C THR A 43 8.36 6.41 -11.33
N SER A 44 9.23 6.13 -12.31
CA SER A 44 8.98 5.12 -13.33
C SER A 44 8.96 3.70 -12.75
N THR A 45 9.84 3.42 -11.79
CA THR A 45 9.88 2.13 -11.09
C THR A 45 8.65 1.95 -10.23
N GLY A 46 8.22 3.00 -9.51
CA GLY A 46 6.96 3.01 -8.76
C GLY A 46 5.75 2.75 -9.66
N ALA A 47 5.65 3.46 -10.78
CA ALA A 47 4.56 3.28 -11.75
C ALA A 47 4.55 1.87 -12.37
N MET A 48 5.72 1.30 -12.65
CA MET A 48 5.84 -0.08 -13.14
C MET A 48 5.40 -1.09 -12.08
N LEU A 49 5.82 -0.89 -10.83
CA LEU A 49 5.40 -1.74 -9.72
C LEU A 49 3.89 -1.65 -9.53
N ASP A 50 3.31 -0.45 -9.49
CA ASP A 50 1.87 -0.24 -9.36
C ASP A 50 1.10 -0.88 -10.52
N ALA A 51 1.58 -0.74 -11.75
CA ALA A 51 0.99 -1.42 -12.91
C ALA A 51 1.03 -2.94 -12.76
N TRP A 52 2.15 -3.50 -12.26
CA TRP A 52 2.27 -4.92 -12.00
C TRP A 52 1.35 -5.40 -10.86
N LEU A 53 1.31 -4.67 -9.74
CA LEU A 53 0.44 -4.97 -8.60
C LEU A 53 -1.05 -4.85 -8.99
N THR A 54 -1.40 -3.88 -9.84
CA THR A 54 -2.75 -3.69 -10.37
C THR A 54 -3.12 -4.82 -11.34
N SER A 55 -2.21 -5.20 -12.24
CA SER A 55 -2.43 -6.33 -13.15
C SER A 55 -2.59 -7.67 -12.42
N SER A 56 -1.98 -7.81 -11.25
CA SER A 56 -2.10 -8.99 -10.38
C SER A 56 -3.28 -8.92 -9.40
N ALA A 57 -4.08 -7.85 -9.42
CA ALA A 57 -5.25 -7.73 -8.56
C ALA A 57 -6.24 -8.91 -8.69
N PRO A 58 -6.54 -9.45 -9.89
CA PRO A 58 -7.41 -10.62 -10.02
C PRO A 58 -6.83 -11.87 -9.33
N PHE A 59 -5.50 -12.03 -9.38
CA PHE A 59 -4.82 -13.13 -8.71
C PHE A 59 -4.88 -13.00 -7.19
N ARG A 60 -4.64 -11.79 -6.65
CA ARG A 60 -4.82 -11.53 -5.21
C ARG A 60 -6.24 -11.84 -4.75
N LYS A 61 -7.24 -11.42 -5.52
CA LYS A 61 -8.65 -11.71 -5.22
C LYS A 61 -8.93 -13.22 -5.19
N ALA A 62 -8.43 -13.97 -6.18
CA ALA A 62 -8.59 -15.42 -6.20
C ALA A 62 -7.94 -16.11 -4.97
N LEU A 63 -6.79 -15.61 -4.52
CA LEU A 63 -6.15 -16.09 -3.30
C LEU A 63 -6.99 -15.77 -2.05
N GLU A 64 -7.49 -14.54 -1.93
CA GLU A 64 -8.38 -14.13 -0.84
C GLU A 64 -9.64 -15.01 -0.79
N ASP A 65 -10.29 -15.26 -1.93
CA ASP A 65 -11.47 -16.11 -2.03
C ASP A 65 -11.17 -17.56 -1.60
N SER A 66 -10.00 -18.10 -2.00
CA SER A 66 -9.57 -19.44 -1.59
C SER A 66 -9.32 -19.54 -0.08
N MET A 67 -8.73 -18.51 0.53
CA MET A 67 -8.52 -18.43 1.97
C MET A 67 -9.85 -18.31 2.72
N ALA A 68 -10.78 -17.49 2.22
CA ALA A 68 -12.12 -17.39 2.78
C ALA A 68 -12.83 -18.74 2.76
N GLN A 69 -12.73 -19.50 1.66
CA GLN A 69 -13.28 -20.85 1.58
C GLN A 69 -12.62 -21.83 2.56
N ALA A 70 -11.31 -21.73 2.78
CA ALA A 70 -10.62 -22.54 3.78
C ALA A 70 -11.07 -22.21 5.21
N LEU A 71 -11.23 -20.93 5.53
CA LEU A 71 -11.76 -20.48 6.82
C LEU A 71 -13.20 -20.95 7.04
N ALA A 72 -14.04 -20.87 6.00
CA ALA A 72 -15.41 -21.36 6.05
C ALA A 72 -15.49 -22.86 6.37
N GLN A 73 -14.58 -23.68 5.83
CA GLN A 73 -14.50 -25.11 6.15
C GLN A 73 -14.15 -25.37 7.63
N LEU A 74 -13.43 -24.45 8.26
CA LEU A 74 -13.11 -24.47 9.69
C LEU A 74 -14.18 -23.78 10.56
N ASN A 75 -15.30 -23.36 9.97
CA ASN A 75 -16.32 -22.52 10.61
C ASN A 75 -15.75 -21.21 11.20
N LEU A 76 -14.70 -20.68 10.59
CA LEU A 76 -14.10 -19.41 10.96
C LEU A 76 -14.59 -18.31 10.01
N PRO A 77 -14.95 -17.12 10.54
CA PRO A 77 -15.35 -16.00 9.70
C PRO A 77 -14.15 -15.43 8.94
N SER A 78 -14.39 -14.99 7.70
CA SER A 78 -13.40 -14.24 6.96
C SER A 78 -13.32 -12.79 7.45
N ARG A 79 -12.26 -12.07 7.06
CA ARG A 79 -12.16 -10.63 7.34
C ARG A 79 -13.32 -9.84 6.72
N ASP A 80 -13.74 -10.19 5.50
CA ASP A 80 -14.85 -9.49 4.82
C ASP A 80 -16.17 -9.67 5.59
N ASP A 81 -16.41 -10.88 6.13
CA ASP A 81 -17.61 -11.15 6.93
C ASP A 81 -17.66 -10.27 8.19
N VAL A 82 -16.52 -10.13 8.88
CA VAL A 82 -16.40 -9.28 10.08
C VAL A 82 -16.61 -7.82 9.73
N THR A 83 -16.00 -7.32 8.65
CA THR A 83 -16.17 -5.94 8.21
C THR A 83 -17.61 -5.66 7.81
N ARG A 84 -18.25 -6.53 7.03
CA ARG A 84 -19.67 -6.40 6.66
C ARG A 84 -20.59 -6.41 7.87
N LEU A 85 -20.29 -7.23 8.87
CA LEU A 85 -21.05 -7.23 10.11
C LEU A 85 -20.89 -5.89 10.84
N ALA A 86 -19.67 -5.36 10.96
CA ALA A 86 -19.42 -4.07 11.58
C ALA A 86 -20.16 -2.93 10.87
N GLU A 87 -20.13 -2.88 9.53
CA GLU A 87 -20.87 -1.88 8.75
C GLU A 87 -22.38 -1.97 8.98
N ARG A 88 -22.93 -3.18 9.07
CA ARG A 88 -24.36 -3.37 9.37
C ARG A 88 -24.70 -2.90 10.77
N LEU A 89 -23.85 -3.18 11.75
CA LEU A 89 -24.04 -2.71 13.13
C LEU A 89 -24.01 -1.18 13.20
N THR A 90 -23.05 -0.54 12.53
CA THR A 90 -23.02 0.93 12.44
C THR A 90 -24.28 1.50 11.78
N ASN A 91 -24.77 0.88 10.72
CA ASN A 91 -26.02 1.32 10.07
C ASN A 91 -27.25 1.14 10.97
N ILE A 92 -27.27 0.09 11.80
CA ILE A 92 -28.34 -0.13 12.78
C ILE A 92 -28.28 0.96 13.85
N GLU A 93 -27.09 1.28 14.36
CA GLU A 93 -26.89 2.35 15.36
C GLU A 93 -27.45 3.69 14.87
N ILE A 94 -27.08 4.11 13.66
CA ILE A 94 -27.57 5.37 13.07
C ILE A 94 -29.09 5.40 12.99
N ARG A 95 -29.70 4.27 12.59
CA ARG A 95 -31.17 4.18 12.50
C ARG A 95 -31.83 4.15 13.88
N LEU A 96 -31.15 3.59 14.87
CA LEU A 96 -31.64 3.58 16.25
C LEU A 96 -31.64 5.00 16.82
N ASP A 97 -30.55 5.76 16.60
CA ASP A 97 -30.45 7.17 16.99
C ASP A 97 -31.56 8.02 16.33
N ASP A 98 -31.81 7.82 15.03
CA ASP A 98 -32.88 8.50 14.30
C ASP A 98 -34.28 8.19 14.88
N LEU A 99 -34.49 6.94 15.34
CA LEU A 99 -35.74 6.54 15.97
C LEU A 99 -35.89 7.16 17.35
N ASP A 100 -34.81 7.19 18.14
CA ASP A 100 -34.79 7.82 19.46
C ASP A 100 -35.13 9.31 19.37
N ALA A 101 -34.51 10.03 18.43
CA ALA A 101 -34.80 11.45 18.17
C ALA A 101 -36.27 11.69 17.77
N LYS A 102 -36.86 10.80 16.96
CA LYS A 102 -38.28 10.90 16.57
C LYS A 102 -39.23 10.62 17.72
N LEU A 103 -38.91 9.66 18.59
CA LEU A 103 -39.71 9.34 19.77
C LEU A 103 -39.69 10.50 20.77
N ASP A 104 -38.52 11.10 21.00
CA ASP A 104 -38.37 12.30 21.83
C ASP A 104 -39.20 13.47 21.29
N GLU A 105 -39.19 13.70 19.98
CA GLU A 105 -39.97 14.74 19.34
C GLU A 105 -41.49 14.49 19.50
N GLN A 106 -41.95 13.25 19.31
CA GLN A 106 -43.36 12.88 19.56
C GLN A 106 -43.76 13.04 21.03
N ALA A 107 -42.88 12.68 21.96
CA ALA A 107 -43.10 12.86 23.39
C ALA A 107 -43.27 14.37 23.72
N ARG A 108 -42.43 15.24 23.15
CA ARG A 108 -42.56 16.70 23.31
C ARG A 108 -43.84 17.25 22.70
N GLN A 109 -44.24 16.80 21.52
CA GLN A 109 -45.49 17.22 20.87
C GLN A 109 -46.73 16.81 21.68
N SER A 110 -46.74 15.60 22.26
CA SER A 110 -47.85 15.16 23.10
C SER A 110 -47.97 15.95 24.40
N LEU A 111 -46.85 16.36 25.01
CA LEU A 111 -46.83 17.25 26.18
C LEU A 111 -47.30 18.68 25.84
N SER A 112 -47.00 19.19 24.63
CA SER A 112 -47.45 20.51 24.18
C SER A 112 -48.93 20.55 23.77
N GLY A 113 -49.50 19.42 23.30
CA GLY A 113 -50.90 19.30 22.90
C GLY A 113 -51.92 19.26 24.05
N GLY A 114 -51.45 19.06 25.29
CA GLY A 114 -52.29 18.98 26.49
C GLY A 114 -52.69 20.32 27.14
N HIS A 115 -52.20 21.46 26.63
CA HIS A 115 -52.41 22.80 27.24
C HIS A 115 -53.37 23.71 26.46
N GLY A 116 -54.21 23.16 25.56
CA GLY A 116 -55.06 23.93 24.63
C GLY A 116 -56.58 23.76 24.78
N HIS A 117 -57.07 23.16 25.86
CA HIS A 117 -58.51 22.93 26.07
C HIS A 117 -58.93 23.23 27.51
N GLU A 118 -58.98 24.52 27.86
CA GLU A 118 -59.80 25.05 28.96
C GLU A 118 -60.48 26.35 28.50
#